data_AF-A0A2P5XC75-F1
#
_entry.id   AF-A0A2P5XC75-F1
#
_cell.length_a   1.000
_cell.length_b   1.000
_cell.length_c   1.000
_cell.angle_alpha   90.00
_cell.angle_beta   90.00
_cell.angle_gamma   90.00
#
_symmetry.space_group_name_H-M   'P 1'
#
loop_
_entity.id
_entity.type
_entity.pdbx_description
1 polymer ?
#
loop_
_entity_poly.entity_id
_entity_poly.type
_entity_poly.pdbx_seq_one_letter_code
_entity_poly.pdbx_strand_id
1 'polypeptide(L)'
;MHVDGFRFDLASIMTRSSSLWDSVNVYGDPLEGDLIATGTPLNNPPLIDMMSNDPVLHGVKLIAEAWDAGGLYQVGRFPHWGVWSEWNGKYRDIVRQFIKGTDGLSGAFAECLCGSPNLYQEGGGKPWNSVNFICAHDGFTLADLVTYNNKHNLANGEDNNDGESHNYSWNCGQGVPMIHMGDEYGHTKGGNNNTYCHDNYIDSVKGEIYVAFNTSHLPVTITLPERPGYRWEPLVDTSKPAPFDFLSNEVPERELAIKQYAHFLDANLYPMLSYSSIVLLLSPDENA
;
A
#
# COMPACT_ATOMS: atom_id res chain seq x y z
N MET A 1 -15.06 25.98 -0.23
CA MET A 1 -13.98 25.10 0.26
C MET A 1 -13.22 24.41 -0.88
N HIS A 2 -13.80 24.22 -2.09
CA HIS A 2 -13.10 23.66 -3.27
C HIS A 2 -12.34 22.36 -2.96
N VAL A 3 -12.99 21.45 -2.23
CA VAL A 3 -12.40 20.17 -1.83
C VAL A 3 -12.42 19.20 -3.02
N ASP A 4 -11.31 18.51 -3.28
CA ASP A 4 -11.14 17.60 -4.43
C ASP A 4 -11.56 16.14 -4.18
N GLY A 5 -11.85 15.79 -2.93
CA GLY A 5 -12.18 14.41 -2.55
C GLY A 5 -12.52 14.21 -1.09
N PHE A 6 -13.09 13.06 -0.79
CA PHE A 6 -13.52 12.63 0.54
C PHE A 6 -13.08 11.19 0.81
N ARG A 7 -12.58 10.94 2.03
CA ARG A 7 -12.37 9.59 2.58
C ARG A 7 -13.42 9.35 3.66
N PHE A 8 -14.23 8.33 3.48
CA PHE A 8 -15.33 7.98 4.37
C PHE A 8 -14.86 6.93 5.37
N ASP A 9 -14.86 7.33 6.64
CA ASP A 9 -14.57 6.48 7.78
C ASP A 9 -15.68 5.43 7.97
N LEU A 10 -15.29 4.18 8.24
CA LEU A 10 -16.20 3.04 8.40
C LEU A 10 -17.36 3.03 7.40
N ALA A 11 -17.04 3.21 6.12
CA ALA A 11 -17.99 3.48 5.03
C ALA A 11 -19.04 2.38 4.87
N SER A 12 -18.79 1.16 5.36
CA SER A 12 -19.77 0.07 5.38
C SER A 12 -21.05 0.43 6.14
N ILE A 13 -21.00 1.32 7.13
CA ILE A 13 -22.19 1.82 7.83
C ILE A 13 -23.17 2.49 6.85
N MET A 14 -22.66 3.22 5.86
CA MET A 14 -23.47 3.89 4.83
C MET A 14 -24.21 2.90 3.91
N THR A 15 -23.84 1.62 3.95
CA THR A 15 -24.53 0.57 3.21
C THR A 15 -25.70 -0.03 3.98
N ARG A 16 -25.84 0.24 5.27
CA ARG A 16 -26.84 -0.40 6.14
C ARG A 16 -28.19 0.31 6.06
N SER A 17 -29.27 -0.47 6.16
CA SER A 17 -30.63 0.08 6.30
C SER A 17 -30.77 0.91 7.59
N SER A 18 -31.40 2.06 7.46
CA SER A 18 -31.66 2.98 8.59
C SER A 18 -32.84 2.51 9.43
N SER A 19 -32.88 2.94 10.69
CA SER A 19 -34.10 2.89 11.49
C SER A 19 -35.11 3.92 10.99
N LEU A 20 -36.32 3.49 10.65
CA LEU A 20 -37.43 4.39 10.40
C LEU A 20 -38.14 4.67 11.73
N TRP A 21 -38.06 5.92 12.20
CA TRP A 21 -38.89 6.36 13.32
C TRP A 21 -40.23 6.83 12.77
N ASP A 22 -41.30 6.15 13.14
CA ASP A 22 -42.64 6.72 13.05
C ASP A 22 -42.92 7.49 14.34
N SER A 23 -43.33 8.75 14.21
CA SER A 23 -43.75 9.60 15.33
C SER A 23 -44.86 9.00 16.21
N VAL A 24 -45.57 8.00 15.71
CA VAL A 24 -46.64 7.29 16.42
C VAL A 24 -46.16 5.98 17.07
N ASN A 25 -44.94 5.49 16.77
CA ASN A 25 -44.41 4.19 17.22
C ASN A 25 -43.13 4.35 18.06
N VAL A 26 -43.30 4.97 19.23
CA VAL A 26 -42.20 5.36 20.16
C VAL A 26 -41.49 4.15 20.79
N TYR A 27 -42.07 2.95 20.73
CA TYR A 27 -41.57 1.76 21.42
C TYR A 27 -40.95 0.69 20.52
N GLY A 28 -40.73 0.99 19.23
CA GLY A 28 -39.95 0.11 18.35
C GLY A 28 -40.67 -1.17 17.92
N ASP A 29 -42.01 -1.16 17.89
CA ASP A 29 -42.74 -2.25 17.25
C ASP A 29 -42.44 -2.24 15.75
N PRO A 30 -42.22 -3.39 15.09
CA PRO A 30 -42.03 -3.44 13.64
C PRO A 30 -43.24 -2.79 12.95
N LEU A 31 -43.00 -1.72 12.20
CA LEU A 31 -44.05 -1.11 11.38
C LEU A 31 -44.41 -2.08 10.25
N GLU A 32 -45.71 -2.25 10.02
CA GLU A 32 -46.22 -3.02 8.89
C GLU A 32 -45.78 -2.33 7.58
N GLY A 33 -44.72 -2.86 6.95
CA GLY A 33 -44.10 -2.27 5.75
C GLY A 33 -42.58 -2.12 5.80
N ASP A 34 -41.94 -2.31 6.97
CA ASP A 34 -40.48 -2.35 7.07
C ASP A 34 -39.96 -3.70 6.54
N LEU A 35 -39.83 -3.82 5.21
CA LEU A 35 -39.47 -5.07 4.54
C LEU A 35 -38.00 -5.48 4.80
N ILE A 36 -37.18 -4.61 5.39
CA ILE A 36 -35.74 -4.82 5.60
C ILE A 36 -35.37 -4.46 7.04
N ALA A 37 -34.86 -5.43 7.81
CA ALA A 37 -34.44 -5.20 9.18
C ALA A 37 -33.35 -4.11 9.27
N THR A 38 -33.47 -3.18 10.22
CA THR A 38 -32.46 -2.14 10.50
C THR A 38 -31.06 -2.74 10.60
N GLY A 39 -30.06 -2.06 10.02
CA GLY A 39 -28.67 -2.49 10.05
C GLY A 39 -28.32 -3.51 8.96
N THR A 40 -29.28 -3.99 8.17
CA THR A 40 -29.04 -4.92 7.07
C THR A 40 -28.23 -4.24 5.96
N PRO A 41 -27.07 -4.79 5.54
CA PRO A 41 -26.30 -4.23 4.43
C PRO A 41 -27.09 -4.36 3.13
N LEU A 42 -27.27 -3.24 2.44
CA LEU A 42 -27.98 -3.15 1.18
C LEU A 42 -27.00 -3.35 0.01
N ASN A 43 -27.44 -4.07 -1.02
CA ASN A 43 -26.66 -4.21 -2.25
C ASN A 43 -26.62 -2.90 -3.06
N ASN A 44 -27.73 -2.15 -3.04
CA ASN A 44 -27.86 -0.84 -3.70
C ASN A 44 -28.27 0.21 -2.65
N PRO A 45 -27.34 0.66 -1.79
CA PRO A 45 -27.66 1.64 -0.77
C PRO A 45 -27.95 3.01 -1.42
N PRO A 46 -29.12 3.62 -1.18
CA PRO A 46 -29.55 4.82 -1.90
C PRO A 46 -28.63 6.02 -1.65
N LEU A 47 -28.02 6.12 -0.46
CA LEU A 47 -27.06 7.18 -0.16
C LEU A 47 -25.83 7.12 -1.08
N ILE A 48 -25.25 5.93 -1.26
CA ILE A 48 -24.07 5.77 -2.12
C ILE A 48 -24.45 5.95 -3.59
N ASP A 49 -25.62 5.44 -4.00
CA ASP A 49 -26.14 5.64 -5.35
C ASP A 49 -26.28 7.13 -5.69
N MET A 50 -26.91 7.88 -4.79
CA MET A 50 -27.08 9.33 -4.93
C MET A 50 -25.73 10.05 -5.01
N MET A 51 -24.80 9.75 -4.10
CA MET A 51 -23.47 10.38 -4.12
C MET A 51 -22.67 10.07 -5.37
N SER A 52 -22.77 8.84 -5.88
CA SER A 52 -22.03 8.39 -7.06
C SER A 52 -22.55 9.03 -8.34
N ASN A 53 -23.83 9.38 -8.39
CA ASN A 53 -24.51 9.92 -9.57
C ASN A 53 -24.82 11.43 -9.46
N ASP A 54 -24.44 12.10 -8.36
CA ASP A 54 -24.68 13.53 -8.18
C ASP A 54 -23.77 14.35 -9.13
N PRO A 55 -24.32 15.19 -10.04
CA PRO A 55 -23.52 16.01 -10.95
C PRO A 55 -22.58 17.00 -10.25
N VAL A 56 -22.91 17.44 -9.04
CA VAL A 56 -22.07 18.34 -8.23
C VAL A 56 -20.83 17.61 -7.71
N LEU A 57 -20.94 16.31 -7.46
CA LEU A 57 -19.81 15.46 -7.04
C LEU A 57 -19.05 14.86 -8.23
N HIS A 58 -19.44 15.18 -9.46
CA HIS A 58 -18.73 14.70 -10.64
C HIS A 58 -17.26 15.14 -10.63
N GLY A 59 -16.35 14.17 -10.72
CA GLY A 59 -14.90 14.41 -10.68
C GLY A 59 -14.29 14.52 -9.27
N VAL A 60 -15.11 14.52 -8.22
CA VAL A 60 -14.66 14.44 -6.82
C VAL A 60 -14.21 13.01 -6.52
N LYS A 61 -13.07 12.84 -5.85
CA LYS A 61 -12.54 11.52 -5.49
C LYS A 61 -13.25 10.98 -4.26
N LEU A 62 -13.82 9.78 -4.35
CA LEU A 62 -14.51 9.13 -3.24
C LEU A 62 -13.74 7.89 -2.80
N ILE A 63 -13.36 7.83 -1.52
CA ILE A 63 -12.55 6.75 -0.96
C ILE A 63 -13.28 6.13 0.23
N ALA A 64 -13.54 4.82 0.18
CA ALA A 64 -14.19 4.09 1.26
C ALA A 64 -13.17 3.35 2.15
N GLU A 65 -13.30 3.51 3.45
CA GLU A 65 -12.87 2.48 4.40
C GLU A 65 -13.97 1.41 4.48
N ALA A 66 -13.89 0.39 3.62
CA ALA A 66 -14.98 -0.55 3.36
C ALA A 66 -15.10 -1.65 4.44
N TRP A 67 -15.20 -1.26 5.71
CA TRP A 67 -15.53 -2.13 6.83
C TRP A 67 -16.25 -1.36 7.95
N ASP A 68 -16.77 -2.08 8.94
CA ASP A 68 -17.29 -1.49 10.18
C ASP A 68 -16.99 -2.32 11.43
N ALA A 69 -17.16 -1.70 12.60
CA ALA A 69 -16.95 -2.34 13.90
C ALA A 69 -18.00 -3.43 14.23
N GLY A 70 -19.06 -3.56 13.43
CA GLY A 70 -20.03 -4.66 13.51
C GLY A 70 -19.56 -5.95 12.82
N GLY A 71 -18.34 -5.95 12.27
CA GLY A 71 -17.71 -7.10 11.62
C GLY A 71 -18.01 -7.23 10.13
N LEU A 72 -18.69 -6.26 9.52
CA LEU A 72 -18.87 -6.24 8.07
C LEU A 72 -17.57 -5.82 7.39
N TYR A 73 -17.16 -6.59 6.38
CA TYR A 73 -15.97 -6.33 5.59
C TYR A 73 -16.31 -6.41 4.10
N GLN A 74 -16.16 -5.30 3.39
CA GLN A 74 -16.62 -5.10 2.01
C GLN A 74 -15.49 -4.77 1.03
N VAL A 75 -14.21 -4.88 1.41
CA VAL A 75 -13.10 -4.60 0.49
C VAL A 75 -13.16 -5.49 -0.77
N GLY A 76 -13.11 -4.85 -1.94
CA GLY A 76 -13.28 -5.45 -3.28
C GLY A 76 -14.75 -5.63 -3.69
N ARG A 77 -15.69 -5.27 -2.83
CA ARG A 77 -17.14 -5.46 -3.03
C ARG A 77 -17.97 -4.26 -2.55
N PHE A 78 -17.33 -3.11 -2.25
CA PHE A 78 -18.07 -1.93 -1.86
C PHE A 78 -18.92 -1.45 -3.05
N PRO A 79 -20.19 -1.04 -2.84
CA PRO A 79 -21.01 -0.49 -3.92
C PRO A 79 -20.34 0.76 -4.52
N HIS A 80 -19.80 0.66 -5.74
CA HIS A 80 -18.82 1.65 -6.22
C HIS A 80 -19.23 2.43 -7.49
N TRP A 81 -20.22 2.00 -8.28
CA TRP A 81 -20.66 2.66 -9.52
C TRP A 81 -19.51 3.12 -10.45
N GLY A 82 -18.36 2.46 -10.40
CA GLY A 82 -17.13 2.84 -11.12
C GLY A 82 -16.36 4.07 -10.59
N VAL A 83 -16.83 4.74 -9.53
CA VAL A 83 -16.29 6.04 -9.07
C VAL A 83 -15.65 6.02 -7.68
N TRP A 84 -15.81 4.92 -6.92
CA TRP A 84 -15.19 4.78 -5.59
C TRP A 84 -13.88 4.01 -5.64
N SER A 85 -12.89 4.48 -4.88
CA SER A 85 -11.71 3.70 -4.49
C SER A 85 -11.85 3.23 -3.04
N GLU A 86 -11.05 2.25 -2.63
CA GLU A 86 -11.15 1.60 -1.32
C GLU A 86 -9.78 1.52 -0.66
N TRP A 87 -9.71 1.76 0.65
CA TRP A 87 -8.54 1.43 1.46
C TRP A 87 -8.31 -0.08 1.43
N ASN A 88 -7.19 -0.51 0.85
CA ASN A 88 -6.90 -1.93 0.69
C ASN A 88 -6.15 -2.49 1.91
N GLY A 89 -6.91 -2.89 2.94
CA GLY A 89 -6.34 -3.54 4.12
C GLY A 89 -5.63 -4.88 3.82
N LYS A 90 -6.05 -5.60 2.76
CA LYS A 90 -5.38 -6.85 2.35
C LYS A 90 -3.99 -6.59 1.78
N TYR A 91 -3.79 -5.49 1.05
CA TYR A 91 -2.48 -5.06 0.57
C TYR A 91 -1.53 -4.87 1.75
N ARG A 92 -1.95 -4.10 2.78
CA ARG A 92 -1.19 -3.90 4.01
C ARG A 92 -0.75 -5.24 4.62
N ASP A 93 -1.69 -6.15 4.82
CA ASP A 93 -1.45 -7.42 5.51
C ASP A 93 -0.54 -8.35 4.73
N ILE A 94 -0.73 -8.45 3.41
CA ILE A 94 0.08 -9.30 2.52
C ILE A 94 1.50 -8.76 2.44
N VAL A 95 1.67 -7.45 2.23
CA VAL A 95 3.01 -6.85 2.09
C VAL A 95 3.78 -6.98 3.40
N ARG A 96 3.18 -6.67 4.55
CA ARG A 96 3.85 -6.82 5.86
C ARG A 96 4.32 -8.26 6.08
N GLN A 97 3.46 -9.23 5.82
CA GLN A 97 3.81 -10.64 6.01
C GLN A 97 4.85 -11.14 5.00
N PHE A 98 4.76 -10.74 3.72
CA PHE A 98 5.72 -11.14 2.70
C PHE A 98 7.11 -10.56 3.00
N ILE A 99 7.19 -9.25 3.27
CA ILE A 99 8.46 -8.55 3.51
C ILE A 99 9.18 -9.07 4.75
N LYS A 100 8.46 -9.41 5.83
CA LYS A 100 9.07 -10.02 7.02
C LYS A 100 9.52 -11.48 6.82
N GLY A 101 9.32 -12.07 5.64
CA GLY A 101 9.75 -13.44 5.32
C GLY A 101 8.76 -14.54 5.74
N THR A 102 7.45 -14.32 5.57
CA THR A 102 6.44 -15.37 5.82
C THR A 102 6.23 -16.24 4.58
N ASP A 103 6.24 -17.56 4.77
CA ASP A 103 6.06 -18.54 3.70
C ASP A 103 4.68 -18.43 3.00
N GLY A 104 4.63 -18.80 1.72
CA GLY A 104 3.38 -18.99 0.99
C GLY A 104 2.71 -17.73 0.42
N LEU A 105 3.37 -16.56 0.51
CA LEU A 105 2.76 -15.27 0.13
C LEU A 105 3.25 -14.66 -1.19
N SER A 106 4.18 -15.30 -1.90
CA SER A 106 4.77 -14.74 -3.13
C SER A 106 3.72 -14.43 -4.21
N GLY A 107 2.76 -15.34 -4.44
CA GLY A 107 1.66 -15.13 -5.39
C GLY A 107 0.74 -13.98 -4.96
N ALA A 108 0.36 -13.92 -3.68
CA ALA A 108 -0.48 -12.86 -3.15
C ALA A 108 0.22 -11.48 -3.20
N PHE A 109 1.53 -11.44 -2.97
CA PHE A 109 2.33 -10.22 -3.11
C PHE A 109 2.43 -9.78 -4.57
N ALA A 110 2.56 -10.71 -5.52
CA ALA A 110 2.51 -10.39 -6.95
C ALA A 110 1.16 -9.79 -7.36
N GLU A 111 0.03 -10.30 -6.82
CA GLU A 111 -1.28 -9.69 -7.02
C GLU A 111 -1.34 -8.26 -6.47
N CYS A 112 -0.73 -8.01 -5.31
CA CYS A 112 -0.65 -6.66 -4.73
C CYS A 112 0.12 -5.69 -5.64
N LEU A 113 1.24 -6.11 -6.22
CA LEU A 113 2.02 -5.29 -7.17
C LEU A 113 1.22 -4.96 -8.44
N CYS A 114 0.32 -5.86 -8.87
CA CYS A 114 -0.56 -5.66 -10.01
C CYS A 114 -1.83 -4.85 -9.71
N GLY A 115 -1.94 -4.24 -8.52
CA GLY A 115 -3.13 -3.47 -8.12
C GLY A 115 -4.31 -4.33 -7.65
N SER A 116 -4.03 -5.50 -7.08
CA SER A 116 -5.00 -6.43 -6.50
C SER A 116 -6.15 -6.81 -7.45
N PRO A 117 -5.86 -7.36 -8.65
CA PRO A 117 -6.89 -7.79 -9.60
C PRO A 117 -7.81 -8.87 -9.01
N ASN A 118 -7.30 -9.70 -8.11
CA ASN A 118 -8.06 -10.68 -7.33
C ASN A 118 -9.20 -10.06 -6.49
N LEU A 119 -9.14 -8.77 -6.17
CA LEU A 119 -10.19 -8.05 -5.45
C LEU A 119 -11.09 -7.27 -6.41
N TYR A 120 -10.51 -6.55 -7.37
CA TYR A 120 -11.24 -5.52 -8.11
C TYR A 120 -11.62 -5.92 -9.54
N GLN A 121 -10.92 -6.86 -10.18
CA GLN A 121 -11.09 -7.12 -11.62
C GLN A 121 -12.45 -7.74 -11.96
N GLU A 122 -12.93 -8.72 -11.19
CA GLU A 122 -14.20 -9.41 -11.45
C GLU A 122 -15.40 -8.44 -11.31
N GLY A 123 -15.34 -7.49 -10.38
CA GLY A 123 -16.34 -6.44 -10.19
C GLY A 123 -16.29 -5.29 -11.19
N GLY A 124 -15.40 -5.34 -12.20
CA GLY A 124 -15.19 -4.25 -13.16
C GLY A 124 -14.36 -3.08 -12.62
N GLY A 125 -13.83 -3.21 -11.41
CA GLY A 125 -12.84 -2.30 -10.84
C GLY A 125 -11.51 -2.34 -11.57
N LYS A 126 -10.68 -1.35 -11.28
CA LYS A 126 -9.40 -1.06 -11.91
C LYS A 126 -8.31 -0.94 -10.83
N PRO A 127 -7.02 -1.03 -11.19
CA PRO A 127 -5.94 -0.91 -10.21
C PRO A 127 -6.00 0.34 -9.33
N TRP A 128 -6.46 1.47 -9.86
CA TRP A 128 -6.61 2.74 -9.12
C TRP A 128 -7.81 2.77 -8.15
N ASN A 129 -8.69 1.76 -8.18
CA ASN A 129 -9.68 1.57 -7.13
C ASN A 129 -9.03 1.03 -5.84
N SER A 130 -7.81 0.48 -5.91
CA SER A 130 -7.04 0.06 -4.74
C SER A 130 -6.21 1.22 -4.17
N VAL A 131 -6.58 1.73 -3.00
CA VAL A 131 -5.72 2.63 -2.21
C VAL A 131 -4.79 1.77 -1.37
N ASN A 132 -3.58 1.57 -1.87
CA ASN A 132 -2.56 0.74 -1.23
C ASN A 132 -1.88 1.50 -0.08
N PHE A 133 -1.71 0.85 1.06
CA PHE A 133 -1.00 1.42 2.21
C PHE A 133 -0.31 0.33 3.04
N ILE A 134 0.79 0.70 3.71
CA ILE A 134 1.52 -0.18 4.65
C ILE A 134 1.27 0.23 6.09
N CYS A 135 1.12 1.52 6.35
CA CYS A 135 0.78 2.10 7.65
C CYS A 135 -0.28 3.18 7.45
N ALA A 136 -1.06 3.42 8.48
CA ALA A 136 -2.01 4.52 8.57
C ALA A 136 -1.75 5.27 9.88
N HIS A 137 -2.66 6.18 10.25
CA HIS A 137 -2.66 6.74 11.60
C HIS A 137 -2.99 5.68 12.65
N ASP A 138 -3.81 4.68 12.29
CA ASP A 138 -4.09 3.53 13.13
C ASP A 138 -3.02 2.45 13.01
N GLY A 139 -2.67 1.86 14.16
CA GLY A 139 -1.70 0.77 14.29
C GLY A 139 -0.25 1.25 14.34
N PHE A 140 0.69 0.34 14.05
CA PHE A 140 2.11 0.66 14.10
C PHE A 140 2.56 1.63 13.01
N THR A 141 3.50 2.50 13.38
CA THR A 141 4.34 3.25 12.44
C THR A 141 5.22 2.29 11.64
N LEU A 142 5.82 2.77 10.54
CA LEU A 142 6.70 1.93 9.73
C LEU A 142 7.93 1.44 10.53
N ALA A 143 8.46 2.29 11.42
CA ALA A 143 9.56 1.93 12.31
C ALA A 143 9.13 0.88 13.33
N ASP A 144 7.94 1.02 13.91
CA ASP A 144 7.46 0.08 14.92
C ASP A 144 7.22 -1.31 14.32
N LEU A 145 6.83 -1.40 13.04
CA LEU A 145 6.67 -2.68 12.34
C LEU A 145 7.92 -3.55 12.32
N VAL A 146 9.10 -2.93 12.32
CA VAL A 146 10.38 -3.65 12.32
C VAL A 146 11.07 -3.64 13.69
N THR A 147 10.44 -3.03 14.70
CA THR A 147 11.02 -2.83 16.04
C THR A 147 10.25 -3.59 17.12
N TYR A 148 8.94 -3.79 16.96
CA TYR A 148 8.07 -4.38 17.98
C TYR A 148 7.30 -5.60 17.44
N ASN A 149 7.31 -6.69 18.22
CA ASN A 149 6.46 -7.85 17.94
C ASN A 149 5.02 -7.64 18.42
N ASN A 150 4.81 -6.85 19.48
CA ASN A 150 3.52 -6.68 20.14
C ASN A 150 3.24 -5.21 20.43
N LYS A 151 1.97 -4.81 20.46
CA LYS A 151 1.53 -3.46 20.83
C LYS A 151 1.85 -3.13 22.30
N HIS A 152 2.06 -1.84 22.58
CA HIS A 152 2.41 -1.32 23.90
C HIS A 152 1.52 -0.11 24.26
N ASN A 153 0.23 -0.36 24.44
CA ASN A 153 -0.82 0.65 24.57
C ASN A 153 -1.25 0.92 26.03
N LEU A 154 -0.47 0.48 27.02
CA LEU A 154 -0.81 0.64 28.44
C LEU A 154 -1.10 2.11 28.85
N ALA A 155 -0.47 3.07 28.17
CA ALA A 155 -0.69 4.49 28.40
C ALA A 155 -2.11 4.97 28.01
N ASN A 156 -2.84 4.20 27.19
CA ASN A 156 -4.17 4.56 26.70
C ASN A 156 -5.28 4.30 27.76
N GLY A 157 -4.95 3.61 28.86
CA GLY A 157 -5.87 3.39 29.98
C GLY A 157 -6.89 2.28 29.78
N GLU A 158 -6.75 1.48 28.71
CA GLU A 158 -7.64 0.36 28.38
C GLU A 158 -7.00 -1.01 28.63
N ASP A 159 -6.01 -1.08 29.52
CA ASP A 159 -5.26 -2.30 29.87
C ASP A 159 -4.69 -3.05 28.65
N ASN A 160 -4.26 -2.29 27.62
CA ASN A 160 -3.75 -2.82 26.35
C ASN A 160 -4.79 -3.58 25.51
N ASN A 161 -6.09 -3.45 25.81
CA ASN A 161 -7.17 -4.08 25.04
C ASN A 161 -7.49 -3.34 23.73
N ASP A 162 -7.12 -2.07 23.63
CA ASP A 162 -7.35 -1.20 22.48
C ASP A 162 -6.34 -1.44 21.33
N GLY A 163 -6.74 -1.13 20.10
CA GLY A 163 -5.90 -1.25 18.90
C GLY A 163 -5.71 -2.66 18.34
N GLU A 164 -5.15 -2.75 17.13
CA GLU A 164 -4.95 -4.00 16.38
C GLU A 164 -4.03 -4.98 17.12
N SER A 165 -4.45 -6.24 17.20
CA SER A 165 -3.68 -7.32 17.84
C SER A 165 -2.78 -8.06 16.85
N HIS A 166 -3.18 -8.13 15.57
CA HIS A 166 -2.45 -8.84 14.51
C HIS A 166 -1.75 -7.83 13.58
N ASN A 167 -0.65 -7.25 14.06
CA ASN A 167 0.05 -6.20 13.31
C ASN A 167 0.92 -6.71 12.16
N TYR A 168 1.18 -8.02 12.11
CA TYR A 168 2.12 -8.67 11.18
C TYR A 168 3.51 -8.01 11.19
N SER A 169 3.95 -7.57 12.36
CA SER A 169 5.27 -6.98 12.61
C SER A 169 6.30 -8.03 12.98
N TRP A 170 7.58 -7.66 12.90
CA TRP A 170 8.69 -8.44 13.40
C TRP A 170 9.77 -7.50 13.89
N ASN A 171 10.22 -7.64 15.14
CA ASN A 171 11.23 -6.77 15.74
C ASN A 171 12.66 -6.91 15.17
N CYS A 172 12.86 -7.72 14.13
CA CYS A 172 14.15 -7.97 13.49
C CYS A 172 15.28 -8.49 14.42
N GLY A 173 14.97 -8.94 15.64
CA GLY A 173 15.96 -9.36 16.66
C GLY A 173 16.25 -8.29 17.72
N GLN A 174 17.34 -8.44 18.49
CA GLN A 174 17.71 -7.45 19.52
C GLN A 174 18.40 -6.24 18.88
N GLY A 175 17.59 -5.24 18.51
CA GLY A 175 17.99 -3.88 18.13
C GLY A 175 18.17 -3.64 16.62
N VAL A 176 17.42 -2.68 16.07
CA VAL A 176 17.63 -2.04 14.76
C VAL A 176 17.08 -0.60 14.82
N PRO A 177 17.90 0.46 14.66
CA PRO A 177 17.39 1.81 14.53
C PRO A 177 16.83 2.03 13.11
N MET A 178 15.60 2.57 13.00
CA MET A 178 15.06 3.07 11.74
C MET A 178 15.07 4.60 11.76
N ILE A 179 15.62 5.19 10.71
CA ILE A 179 15.66 6.63 10.44
C ILE A 179 14.85 6.85 9.17
N HIS A 180 13.98 7.87 9.15
CA HIS A 180 13.23 8.24 7.95
C HIS A 180 14.21 8.85 6.94
N MET A 181 14.17 8.41 5.69
CA MET A 181 15.01 8.94 4.60
C MET A 181 14.93 10.47 4.58
N GLY A 182 16.08 11.14 4.73
CA GLY A 182 16.21 12.59 4.76
C GLY A 182 16.40 13.19 6.16
N ASP A 183 16.05 12.49 7.24
CA ASP A 183 16.24 13.00 8.61
C ASP A 183 17.73 13.09 8.98
N GLU A 184 18.59 12.29 8.35
CA GLU A 184 20.03 12.25 8.60
C GLU A 184 20.79 13.50 8.12
N TYR A 185 20.17 14.32 7.25
CA TYR A 185 20.76 15.57 6.74
C TYR A 185 19.81 16.78 6.80
N GLY A 186 18.69 16.68 7.51
CA GLY A 186 17.73 17.78 7.68
C GLY A 186 16.91 18.08 6.43
N HIS A 187 16.53 17.04 5.68
CA HIS A 187 15.66 17.13 4.52
C HIS A 187 14.33 17.83 4.89
N THR A 188 14.05 18.93 4.20
CA THR A 188 12.78 19.65 4.36
C THR A 188 11.87 19.38 3.19
N LYS A 189 10.62 19.00 3.47
CA LYS A 189 9.54 18.91 2.47
C LYS A 189 8.92 20.29 2.18
N GLY A 190 9.63 21.38 2.49
CA GLY A 190 9.13 22.75 2.33
C GLY A 190 7.88 23.08 3.16
N GLY A 191 7.67 22.36 4.28
CA GLY A 191 6.45 22.47 5.10
C GLY A 191 5.30 21.55 4.66
N ASN A 192 5.47 20.76 3.60
CA ASN A 192 4.47 19.77 3.16
C ASN A 192 4.54 18.51 4.03
N ASN A 193 3.51 18.26 4.82
CA ASN A 193 3.39 17.09 5.69
C ASN A 193 2.65 15.90 5.05
N ASN A 194 2.34 15.96 3.75
CA ASN A 194 1.60 14.92 3.02
C ASN A 194 1.99 14.85 1.53
N THR A 195 3.21 14.41 1.25
CA THR A 195 3.81 14.36 -0.11
C THR A 195 3.41 13.13 -0.94
N TYR A 196 2.15 12.68 -0.86
CA TYR A 196 1.72 11.40 -1.43
C TYR A 196 1.63 11.36 -2.98
N CYS A 197 1.63 12.51 -3.67
CA CYS A 197 1.34 12.60 -5.10
C CYS A 197 2.39 13.36 -5.94
N HIS A 198 3.65 13.38 -5.48
CA HIS A 198 4.75 14.00 -6.22
C HIS A 198 5.58 12.93 -6.95
N ASP A 199 5.32 12.75 -8.25
CA ASP A 199 6.08 11.88 -9.14
C ASP A 199 6.84 12.73 -10.17
N ASN A 200 8.14 12.92 -9.95
CA ASN A 200 9.00 13.79 -10.77
C ASN A 200 9.96 13.00 -11.68
N TYR A 201 9.77 11.69 -11.86
CA TYR A 201 10.63 10.90 -12.72
C TYR A 201 10.01 10.72 -14.11
N ILE A 202 10.55 11.39 -15.11
CA ILE A 202 10.17 11.19 -16.52
C ILE A 202 11.13 10.18 -17.12
N ASP A 203 10.65 8.95 -17.33
CA ASP A 203 11.34 7.96 -18.17
C ASP A 203 11.24 8.40 -19.65
N SER A 204 12.34 8.95 -20.15
CA SER A 204 12.44 9.46 -21.52
C SER A 204 12.74 8.37 -22.57
N VAL A 205 13.01 7.13 -22.15
CA VAL A 205 13.54 6.07 -23.03
C VAL A 205 12.51 4.98 -23.33
N LYS A 206 11.37 4.94 -22.61
CA LYS A 206 10.48 3.75 -22.57
C LYS A 206 11.28 2.52 -22.14
N GLY A 207 12.05 2.65 -21.06
CA GLY A 207 12.84 1.57 -20.49
C GLY A 207 11.97 0.53 -19.79
N GLU A 208 12.46 -0.70 -19.71
CA GLU A 208 11.91 -1.67 -18.78
C GLU A 208 12.51 -1.44 -17.38
N ILE A 209 11.72 -1.73 -16.34
CA ILE A 209 12.19 -1.75 -14.96
C ILE A 209 12.21 -3.21 -14.49
N TYR A 210 13.30 -3.62 -13.84
CA TYR A 210 13.40 -4.89 -13.15
C TYR A 210 13.36 -4.65 -11.64
N VAL A 211 12.43 -5.30 -10.94
CA VAL A 211 12.29 -5.20 -9.48
C VAL A 211 12.36 -6.59 -8.88
N ALA A 212 13.16 -6.75 -7.81
CA ALA A 212 13.22 -8.00 -7.06
C ALA A 212 13.26 -7.75 -5.56
N PHE A 213 12.66 -8.67 -4.80
CA PHE A 213 12.61 -8.67 -3.35
C PHE A 213 13.16 -10.01 -2.84
N ASN A 214 14.26 -9.96 -2.09
CA ASN A 214 14.77 -11.11 -1.35
C ASN A 214 14.32 -11.00 0.11
N THR A 215 13.23 -11.70 0.45
CA THR A 215 12.71 -11.76 1.83
C THR A 215 13.25 -12.96 2.61
N SER A 216 14.24 -13.67 2.06
CA SER A 216 14.92 -14.76 2.74
C SER A 216 15.93 -14.23 3.75
N HIS A 217 16.19 -15.03 4.78
CA HIS A 217 17.31 -14.85 5.70
C HIS A 217 18.68 -15.18 5.07
N LEU A 218 18.70 -15.71 3.85
CA LEU A 218 19.92 -16.00 3.09
C LEU A 218 20.10 -15.02 1.92
N PRO A 219 21.35 -14.65 1.58
CA PRO A 219 21.63 -13.95 0.34
C PRO A 219 21.38 -14.85 -0.87
N VAL A 220 21.05 -14.25 -2.02
CA VAL A 220 20.82 -14.96 -3.28
C VAL A 220 21.51 -14.23 -4.43
N THR A 221 21.93 -14.97 -5.45
CA THR A 221 22.30 -14.38 -6.73
C THR A 221 21.20 -14.70 -7.73
N ILE A 222 20.60 -13.66 -8.30
CA ILE A 222 19.54 -13.80 -9.30
C ILE A 222 20.13 -13.71 -10.71
N THR A 223 19.46 -14.37 -11.65
CA THR A 223 19.71 -14.21 -13.09
C THR A 223 18.76 -13.16 -13.65
N LEU A 224 19.31 -12.16 -14.31
CA LEU A 224 18.59 -11.10 -14.98
C LEU A 224 18.15 -11.56 -16.39
N PRO A 225 16.97 -11.14 -16.86
CA PRO A 225 16.50 -11.50 -18.18
C PRO A 225 17.38 -10.84 -19.26
N GLU A 226 17.78 -11.62 -20.25
CA GLU A 226 18.53 -11.12 -21.39
C GLU A 226 17.66 -10.19 -22.26
N ARG A 227 18.28 -9.08 -22.68
CA ARG A 227 17.68 -8.07 -23.55
C ARG A 227 18.70 -7.69 -24.63
N PRO A 228 18.63 -8.27 -25.84
CA PRO A 228 19.61 -8.02 -26.88
C PRO A 228 19.74 -6.52 -27.22
N GLY A 229 20.96 -5.98 -27.17
CA GLY A 229 21.25 -4.56 -27.41
C GLY A 229 21.02 -3.64 -26.19
N TYR A 230 20.73 -4.21 -25.02
CA TYR A 230 20.51 -3.48 -23.78
C TYR A 230 21.25 -4.12 -22.61
N ARG A 231 21.45 -3.33 -21.55
CA ARG A 231 22.01 -3.77 -20.28
C ARG A 231 21.16 -3.28 -19.11
N TRP A 232 21.22 -3.99 -17.99
CA TRP A 232 20.60 -3.58 -16.74
C TRP A 232 21.53 -2.66 -15.95
N GLU A 233 21.02 -1.54 -15.48
CA GLU A 233 21.75 -0.57 -14.66
C GLU A 233 21.10 -0.45 -13.27
N PRO A 234 21.88 -0.51 -12.18
CA PRO A 234 21.33 -0.42 -10.84
C PRO A 234 20.85 1.00 -10.53
N LEU A 235 19.63 1.11 -10.00
CA LEU A 235 19.07 2.34 -9.47
C LEU A 235 18.89 2.26 -7.96
N VAL A 236 18.26 1.19 -7.46
CA VAL A 236 18.00 0.99 -6.03
C VAL A 236 18.62 -0.32 -5.58
N ASP A 237 19.29 -0.31 -4.43
CA ASP A 237 19.74 -1.51 -3.75
C ASP A 237 19.80 -1.27 -2.24
N THR A 238 18.78 -1.75 -1.52
CA THR A 238 18.67 -1.53 -0.07
C THR A 238 19.73 -2.27 0.75
N SER A 239 20.59 -3.08 0.11
CA SER A 239 21.74 -3.69 0.78
C SER A 239 22.93 -2.75 0.93
N LYS A 240 22.90 -1.59 0.27
CA LYS A 240 24.00 -0.61 0.32
C LYS A 240 23.73 0.46 1.37
N PRO A 241 24.79 1.03 1.97
CA PRO A 241 24.63 2.21 2.80
C PRO A 241 24.29 3.43 1.94
N ALA A 242 23.52 4.35 2.50
CA ALA A 242 23.30 5.66 1.89
C ALA A 242 24.64 6.39 1.65
N PRO A 243 24.80 7.13 0.54
CA PRO A 243 23.78 7.40 -0.49
C PRO A 243 23.70 6.36 -1.63
N PHE A 244 24.42 5.23 -1.51
CA PHE A 244 24.54 4.24 -2.59
C PHE A 244 23.38 3.24 -2.66
N ASP A 245 22.44 3.33 -1.72
CA ASP A 245 21.16 2.62 -1.75
C ASP A 245 20.22 3.14 -2.86
N PHE A 246 20.43 4.38 -3.31
CA PHE A 246 19.74 4.98 -4.45
C PHE A 246 20.72 5.75 -5.36
N LEU A 247 21.13 5.13 -6.47
CA LEU A 247 22.14 5.64 -7.40
C LEU A 247 21.60 6.69 -8.39
N SER A 248 21.05 7.79 -7.85
CA SER A 248 20.66 8.95 -8.66
C SER A 248 21.88 9.63 -9.30
N ASN A 249 21.63 10.48 -10.30
CA ASN A 249 22.68 11.26 -10.98
C ASN A 249 23.45 12.22 -10.04
N GLU A 250 22.93 12.47 -8.84
CA GLU A 250 23.52 13.39 -7.86
C GLU A 250 24.51 12.70 -6.91
N VAL A 251 24.55 11.37 -6.90
CA VAL A 251 25.41 10.59 -6.00
C VAL A 251 26.88 10.74 -6.39
N PRO A 252 27.77 11.19 -5.48
CA PRO A 252 29.20 11.23 -5.73
C PRO A 252 29.74 9.84 -6.05
N GLU A 253 30.68 9.74 -6.99
CA GLU A 253 31.33 8.48 -7.36
C GLU A 253 30.37 7.38 -7.88
N ARG A 254 29.17 7.75 -8.33
CA ARG A 254 28.18 6.83 -8.94
C ARG A 254 28.81 5.87 -9.96
N GLU A 255 29.60 6.39 -10.88
CA GLU A 255 30.27 5.59 -11.92
C GLU A 255 31.22 4.54 -11.35
N LEU A 256 31.91 4.85 -10.25
CA LEU A 256 32.78 3.89 -9.56
C LEU A 256 31.94 2.81 -8.88
N ALA A 257 30.84 3.20 -8.22
CA ALA A 257 29.92 2.26 -7.58
C ALA A 257 29.31 1.29 -8.61
N ILE A 258 28.87 1.78 -9.77
CA ILE A 258 28.34 0.92 -10.86
C ILE A 258 29.43 -0.02 -11.40
N LYS A 259 30.66 0.47 -11.61
CA LYS A 259 31.78 -0.36 -12.07
C LYS A 259 32.11 -1.52 -11.14
N GLN A 260 31.86 -1.40 -9.84
CA GLN A 260 32.06 -2.51 -8.90
C GLN A 260 31.13 -3.69 -9.22
N TYR A 261 29.96 -3.46 -9.80
CA TYR A 261 28.99 -4.50 -10.18
C TYR A 261 29.08 -4.90 -11.66
N ALA A 262 29.88 -4.21 -12.47
CA ALA A 262 29.94 -4.42 -13.91
C ALA A 262 30.09 -5.90 -14.29
N HIS A 263 31.03 -6.61 -13.67
CA HIS A 263 31.25 -8.04 -13.94
C HIS A 263 30.03 -8.94 -13.66
N PHE A 264 29.17 -8.60 -12.69
CA PHE A 264 27.92 -9.33 -12.44
C PHE A 264 26.87 -8.96 -13.51
N LEU A 265 26.71 -7.68 -13.80
CA LEU A 265 25.75 -7.17 -14.78
C LEU A 265 26.09 -7.66 -16.20
N ASP A 266 27.37 -7.67 -16.57
CA ASP A 266 27.88 -8.22 -17.84
C ASP A 266 27.57 -9.72 -17.99
N ALA A 267 27.43 -10.44 -16.87
CA ALA A 267 27.04 -11.83 -16.82
C ALA A 267 25.52 -12.04 -16.66
N ASN A 268 24.71 -10.97 -16.70
CA ASN A 268 23.28 -10.97 -16.37
C ASN A 268 22.99 -11.61 -15.00
N LEU A 269 23.83 -11.31 -14.00
CA LEU A 269 23.67 -11.75 -12.63
C LEU A 269 23.57 -10.53 -11.70
N TYR A 270 22.86 -10.69 -10.58
CA TYR A 270 22.85 -9.67 -9.52
C TYR A 270 22.87 -10.32 -8.12
N PRO A 271 23.85 -10.02 -7.27
CA PRO A 271 23.88 -10.51 -5.89
C PRO A 271 22.98 -9.65 -4.98
N MET A 272 22.05 -10.28 -4.28
CA MET A 272 21.15 -9.66 -3.31
C MET A 272 21.45 -10.17 -1.90
N LEU A 273 21.57 -9.27 -0.92
CA LEU A 273 21.66 -9.66 0.50
C LEU A 273 20.31 -10.21 1.01
N SER A 274 20.33 -10.85 2.18
CA SER A 274 19.10 -11.20 2.89
C SER A 274 18.28 -9.94 3.21
N TYR A 275 16.96 -10.07 3.21
CA TYR A 275 16.01 -8.97 3.47
C TYR A 275 16.32 -7.68 2.68
N SER A 276 16.56 -7.81 1.37
CA SER A 276 16.89 -6.68 0.49
C SER A 276 15.95 -6.58 -0.71
N SER A 277 15.91 -5.40 -1.32
CA SER A 277 15.19 -5.16 -2.57
C SER A 277 16.05 -4.35 -3.53
N ILE A 278 15.84 -4.58 -4.82
CA ILE A 278 16.56 -3.89 -5.89
C ILE A 278 15.60 -3.35 -6.95
N VAL A 279 16.02 -2.28 -7.60
CA VAL A 279 15.42 -1.75 -8.82
C VAL A 279 16.53 -1.51 -9.84
N LEU A 280 16.39 -2.11 -11.02
CA LEU A 280 17.29 -1.91 -12.16
C LEU A 280 16.52 -1.28 -13.32
N LEU A 281 17.19 -0.42 -14.07
CA LEU A 281 16.68 0.20 -15.29
C LEU A 281 17.32 -0.44 -16.50
N LEU A 282 16.54 -0.63 -17.57
CA LEU A 282 17.08 -1.09 -18.84
C LEU A 282 17.62 0.10 -19.64
N SER A 283 18.91 0.06 -19.98
CA SER A 283 19.59 1.09 -20.76
C SER A 283 20.16 0.49 -22.06
N PRO A 284 20.19 1.23 -23.18
CA PRO A 284 20.87 0.77 -24.39
C PRO A 284 22.34 0.45 -24.12
N ASP A 285 22.83 -0.65 -24.67
CA ASP A 285 24.25 -0.96 -24.58
C ASP A 285 25.01 -0.18 -25.66
N GLU A 286 25.70 0.89 -25.27
CA GLU A 286 26.50 1.73 -26.19
C GLU A 286 27.68 0.97 -26.81
N ASN A 287 27.99 -0.24 -26.34
CA ASN A 287 29.07 -1.09 -26.86
C ASN A 287 28.57 -2.28 -27.72
N ALA A 288 27.26 -2.42 -27.94
CA ALA A 288 26.66 -3.51 -28.70
C ALA A 288 26.65 -3.30 -30.23
#